data_AF-A0A2M7FM37-F1
#
_entry.id   AF-A0A2M7FM37-F1
#
_cell.length_a   1.000
_cell.length_b   1.000
_cell.length_c   1.000
_cell.angle_alpha   90.00
_cell.angle_beta   90.00
_cell.angle_gamma   90.00
#
_symmetry.space_group_name_H-M   'P 1'
#
loop_
_entity.id
_entity.type
_entity.pdbx_description
1 polymer ?
#
loop_
_entity_poly.entity_id
_entity_poly.type
_entity_poly.pdbx_seq_one_letter_code
_entity_poly.pdbx_strand_id
1 'polypeptide(L)'
;MNRIDKDMKYLRYLFIGCFVLLLGVIVSQQRVRAESCDVNDPGSQAYYDCLSRSIGDLTSQLETAKKASAPLESELIRLNKQVSGIQSQIKQAEIRLQTLDASIEERDNKIKSQYVILAAKVRDLYKRGRSFSPFLMFVSSSNAGDLTRGLAYKSAVADEDKNLIVNITKDILSLESDKKKIESNRIRLAELQKKLDTQKIFFEKEIAGSKKWQVELSNKIVALSAKQQQFVAQKLGSLNLPTSLGGGNLSCTDDRNLDPGFSNAFAFYTYGIPHRVGMSQYGAYGRANAGQTYDQILRAYFNFDDYQDRSGVTIKVNDGNGIGQGSVIWSGNLEDYVKQIYEIPASWPGAALEAQAIAARSYALAVTNNGEQSICANQHCQVFKT
;
A
#
# COMPACT_ATOMS: atom_id res chain seq x y z
N MET A 1 -1.55 -37.67 -21.54
CA MET A 1 -0.86 -36.67 -20.68
C MET A 1 -0.56 -35.47 -21.58
N ASN A 2 -1.42 -34.45 -21.54
CA ASN A 2 -1.53 -33.43 -22.58
C ASN A 2 -0.34 -32.47 -22.60
N ARG A 3 0.03 -32.00 -23.80
CA ARG A 3 1.11 -31.04 -24.09
C ARG A 3 1.07 -29.81 -23.17
N ILE A 4 -0.14 -29.35 -22.83
CA ILE A 4 -0.46 -28.23 -21.93
C ILE A 4 0.05 -28.45 -20.49
N ASP A 5 0.01 -29.69 -20.00
CA ASP A 5 0.43 -30.06 -18.64
C ASP A 5 1.97 -30.08 -18.50
N LYS A 6 2.68 -30.29 -19.63
CA LYS A 6 4.14 -30.20 -19.74
C LYS A 6 4.59 -28.73 -19.77
N ASP A 7 3.91 -27.90 -20.56
CA ASP A 7 4.26 -26.48 -20.72
C ASP A 7 4.01 -25.67 -19.43
N MET A 8 2.91 -25.94 -18.69
CA MET A 8 2.70 -25.32 -17.37
C MET A 8 3.75 -25.73 -16.33
N LYS A 9 4.22 -26.98 -16.37
CA LYS A 9 5.29 -27.43 -15.46
C LYS A 9 6.60 -26.72 -15.76
N TYR A 10 6.98 -26.62 -17.03
CA TYR A 10 8.19 -25.90 -17.44
C TYR A 10 8.13 -24.42 -17.06
N LEU A 11 7.00 -23.74 -17.27
CA LEU A 11 6.83 -22.34 -16.86
C LEU A 11 6.97 -22.16 -15.34
N ARG A 12 6.44 -23.11 -14.55
CA ARG A 12 6.50 -23.12 -13.09
C ARG A 12 7.91 -23.40 -12.55
N TYR A 13 8.66 -24.33 -13.16
CA TYR A 13 10.06 -24.58 -12.83
C TYR A 13 10.98 -23.45 -13.28
N LEU A 14 10.67 -22.77 -14.38
CA LEU A 14 11.41 -21.61 -14.86
C LEU A 14 11.18 -20.39 -13.95
N PHE A 15 9.95 -20.19 -13.46
CA PHE A 15 9.64 -19.14 -12.48
C PHE A 15 10.23 -19.41 -11.11
N ILE A 16 10.12 -20.63 -10.58
CA ILE A 16 10.75 -21.01 -9.30
C ILE A 16 12.27 -20.97 -9.44
N GLY A 17 12.82 -21.42 -10.57
CA GLY A 17 14.24 -21.36 -10.88
C GLY A 17 14.76 -19.92 -10.96
N CYS A 18 14.05 -19.02 -11.66
CA CYS A 18 14.36 -17.59 -11.66
C CYS A 18 14.19 -16.96 -10.28
N PHE A 19 13.18 -17.35 -9.49
CA PHE A 19 12.96 -16.84 -8.14
C PHE A 19 14.08 -17.27 -7.18
N VAL A 20 14.50 -18.54 -7.22
CA VAL A 20 15.61 -19.08 -6.42
C VAL A 20 16.96 -18.54 -6.91
N LEU A 21 17.14 -18.25 -8.19
CA LEU A 21 18.34 -17.61 -8.72
C LEU A 21 18.39 -16.12 -8.38
N LEU A 22 17.29 -15.38 -8.47
CA LEU A 22 17.23 -13.96 -8.09
C LEU A 22 17.36 -13.78 -6.57
N LEU A 23 16.65 -14.57 -5.77
CA LEU A 23 16.85 -14.60 -4.31
C LEU A 23 18.20 -15.17 -3.95
N GLY A 24 18.72 -16.16 -4.67
CA GLY A 24 20.07 -16.69 -4.49
C GLY A 24 21.14 -15.62 -4.73
N VAL A 25 20.94 -14.71 -5.69
CA VAL A 25 21.78 -13.54 -5.92
C VAL A 25 21.60 -12.49 -4.81
N ILE A 26 20.37 -12.23 -4.35
CA ILE A 26 20.10 -11.30 -3.23
C ILE A 26 20.66 -11.84 -1.90
N VAL A 27 20.57 -13.16 -1.68
CA VAL A 27 21.04 -13.87 -0.47
C VAL A 27 22.55 -14.11 -0.51
N SER A 28 23.15 -14.40 -1.67
CA SER A 28 24.62 -14.47 -1.79
C SER A 28 25.29 -13.10 -1.70
N GLN A 29 24.53 -12.01 -1.93
CA GLN A 29 24.95 -10.66 -1.56
C GLN A 29 24.74 -10.33 -0.06
N GLN A 30 24.33 -11.28 0.81
CA GLN A 30 24.30 -11.12 2.27
C GLN A 30 25.68 -10.94 2.95
N ARG A 31 26.76 -10.75 2.17
CA ARG A 31 28.05 -10.31 2.69
C ARG A 31 28.37 -8.87 2.32
N VAL A 32 27.39 -7.97 2.34
CA VAL A 32 27.73 -6.55 2.51
C VAL A 32 27.97 -6.33 4.00
N ARG A 33 29.25 -6.36 4.39
CA ARG A 33 29.66 -5.70 5.63
C ARG A 33 29.18 -4.26 5.51
N ALA A 34 28.19 -3.86 6.30
CA ALA A 34 28.03 -2.45 6.59
C ALA A 34 29.40 -2.00 7.10
N GLU A 35 30.11 -1.21 6.31
CA GLU A 35 31.37 -0.62 6.74
C GLU A 35 31.01 0.20 7.98
N SER A 36 31.40 -0.29 9.16
CA SER A 36 31.24 0.48 10.37
C SER A 36 32.08 1.72 10.15
N CYS A 37 31.46 2.89 10.05
CA CYS A 37 32.15 4.17 10.06
C CYS A 37 32.75 4.44 11.46
N ASP A 38 33.46 3.46 12.01
CA ASP A 38 34.33 3.57 13.17
C ASP A 38 35.64 4.16 12.68
N VAL A 39 35.57 5.44 12.30
CA VAL A 39 36.76 6.25 12.10
C VAL A 39 37.10 6.83 13.47
N ASN A 40 38.36 6.72 13.90
CA ASN A 40 38.82 7.14 15.24
C ASN A 40 38.60 8.65 15.54
N ASP A 41 38.10 9.42 14.58
CA ASP A 41 37.73 10.82 14.73
C ASP A 41 36.38 11.12 14.04
N PRO A 42 35.27 11.21 14.82
CA PRO A 42 33.94 11.57 14.33
C PRO A 42 33.86 12.98 13.73
N GLY A 43 34.86 13.84 13.94
CA GLY A 43 34.95 15.19 13.38
C GLY A 43 35.69 15.27 12.05
N SER A 44 36.24 14.15 11.55
CA SER A 44 37.05 14.12 10.34
C SER A 44 36.23 14.12 9.05
N GLN A 45 36.80 14.67 7.97
CA GLN A 45 36.24 14.59 6.63
C GLN A 45 36.05 13.13 6.17
N ALA A 46 37.01 12.26 6.51
CA ALA A 46 36.93 10.83 6.20
C ALA A 46 35.70 10.15 6.84
N TYR A 47 35.29 10.58 8.03
CA TYR A 47 34.05 10.12 8.67
C TYR A 47 32.80 10.58 7.89
N TYR A 48 32.76 11.84 7.45
CA TYR A 48 31.66 12.34 6.61
C TYR A 48 31.57 11.62 5.26
N ASP A 49 32.71 11.34 4.62
CA ASP A 49 32.76 10.60 3.36
C ASP A 49 32.31 9.14 3.53
N CYS A 50 32.62 8.51 4.67
CA CYS A 50 32.12 7.19 5.01
C CYS A 50 30.59 7.19 5.22
N LEU A 51 30.06 8.16 5.97
CA LEU A 51 28.62 8.32 6.16
C LEU A 51 27.89 8.51 4.83
N SER A 52 28.40 9.41 3.99
CA SER A 52 27.80 9.73 2.69
C SER A 52 27.77 8.51 1.76
N ARG A 53 28.89 7.76 1.67
CA ARG A 53 28.94 6.50 0.91
C ARG A 53 27.98 5.46 1.46
N SER A 54 27.97 5.25 2.77
CA SER A 54 27.10 4.27 3.43
C SER A 54 25.61 4.58 3.22
N ILE A 55 25.22 5.85 3.34
CA ILE A 55 23.84 6.30 3.07
C ILE A 55 23.49 6.06 1.60
N GLY A 56 24.39 6.42 0.67
CA GLY A 56 24.20 6.21 -0.76
C GLY A 56 24.01 4.73 -1.12
N ASP A 57 24.87 3.87 -0.61
CA ASP A 57 24.81 2.42 -0.83
C ASP A 57 23.55 1.81 -0.26
N LEU A 58 23.19 2.14 0.99
CA LEU A 58 21.97 1.64 1.63
C LEU A 58 20.71 2.15 0.90
N THR A 59 20.72 3.40 0.43
CA THR A 59 19.61 3.97 -0.35
C THR A 59 19.46 3.26 -1.69
N SER A 60 20.58 3.02 -2.39
CA SER A 60 20.59 2.25 -3.64
C SER A 60 20.09 0.82 -3.45
N GLN A 61 20.51 0.15 -2.38
CA GLN A 61 20.02 -1.18 -2.01
C GLN A 61 18.52 -1.17 -1.69
N LEU A 62 18.04 -0.18 -0.94
CA LEU A 62 16.63 -0.05 -0.61
C LEU A 62 15.78 0.16 -1.87
N GLU A 63 16.21 1.03 -2.78
CA GLU A 63 15.50 1.28 -4.04
C GLU A 63 15.52 0.06 -4.96
N THR A 64 16.64 -0.66 -5.01
CA THR A 64 16.72 -1.94 -5.75
C THR A 64 15.79 -2.98 -5.15
N ALA A 65 15.75 -3.10 -3.82
CA ALA A 65 14.86 -4.02 -3.12
C ALA A 65 13.38 -3.67 -3.35
N LYS A 66 13.01 -2.38 -3.31
CA LYS A 66 11.65 -1.91 -3.63
C LYS A 66 11.26 -2.20 -5.07
N LYS A 67 12.16 -1.93 -6.03
CA LYS A 67 11.91 -2.21 -7.45
C LYS A 67 11.73 -3.70 -7.71
N ALA A 68 12.53 -4.53 -7.05
CA ALA A 68 12.41 -5.99 -7.14
C ALA A 68 11.09 -6.48 -6.49
N SER A 69 10.69 -5.91 -5.34
CA SER A 69 9.49 -6.34 -4.62
C SER A 69 8.18 -5.82 -5.21
N ALA A 70 8.16 -4.68 -5.88
CA ALA A 70 6.94 -4.09 -6.45
C ALA A 70 6.12 -5.03 -7.37
N PRO A 71 6.71 -5.67 -8.40
CA PRO A 71 5.97 -6.62 -9.24
C PRO A 71 5.52 -7.85 -8.43
N LEU A 72 6.34 -8.32 -7.50
CA LEU A 72 6.03 -9.47 -6.63
C LEU A 72 4.86 -9.19 -5.69
N GLU A 73 4.75 -7.99 -5.13
CA GLU A 73 3.63 -7.59 -4.28
C GLU A 73 2.32 -7.51 -5.07
N SER A 74 2.37 -6.97 -6.30
CA SER A 74 1.21 -6.94 -7.18
C SER A 74 0.75 -8.34 -7.58
N GLU A 75 1.71 -9.24 -7.84
CA GLU A 75 1.46 -10.63 -8.18
C GLU A 75 0.87 -11.39 -6.99
N LEU A 76 1.32 -11.09 -5.76
CA LEU A 76 0.76 -11.68 -4.55
C LEU A 76 -0.72 -11.30 -4.36
N ILE A 77 -1.08 -10.04 -4.57
CA ILE A 77 -2.48 -9.60 -4.46
C ILE A 77 -3.36 -10.39 -5.44
N ARG A 78 -2.87 -10.59 -6.67
CA ARG A 78 -3.53 -11.41 -7.67
C ARG A 78 -3.62 -12.87 -7.23
N LEU A 79 -2.51 -13.45 -6.77
CA LEU A 79 -2.44 -14.84 -6.35
C LEU A 79 -3.34 -15.11 -5.14
N ASN A 80 -3.39 -14.21 -4.16
CA ASN A 80 -4.30 -14.31 -3.01
C ASN A 80 -5.77 -14.29 -3.44
N LYS A 81 -6.13 -13.42 -4.39
CA LYS A 81 -7.49 -13.40 -4.94
C LYS A 81 -7.83 -14.72 -5.64
N GLN A 82 -6.89 -15.26 -6.41
CA GLN A 82 -7.05 -16.57 -7.06
C GLN A 82 -7.16 -17.70 -6.03
N VAL A 83 -6.30 -17.71 -5.00
CA VAL A 83 -6.30 -18.68 -3.90
C VAL A 83 -7.64 -18.67 -3.17
N SER A 84 -8.15 -17.50 -2.79
CA SER A 84 -9.47 -17.39 -2.14
C SER A 84 -10.61 -17.86 -3.03
N GLY A 85 -10.53 -17.58 -4.34
CA GLY A 85 -11.48 -18.11 -5.33
C GLY A 85 -11.43 -19.63 -5.42
N ILE A 86 -10.23 -20.20 -5.50
CA ILE A 86 -10.01 -21.66 -5.55
C ILE A 86 -10.47 -22.32 -4.25
N GLN A 87 -10.17 -21.75 -3.07
CA GLN A 87 -10.66 -22.26 -1.78
C GLN A 87 -12.19 -22.28 -1.72
N SER A 88 -12.83 -21.24 -2.26
CA SER A 88 -14.29 -21.19 -2.37
C SER A 88 -14.83 -22.27 -3.30
N GLN A 89 -14.17 -22.50 -4.45
CA GLN A 89 -14.52 -23.58 -5.38
C GLN A 89 -14.32 -24.97 -4.78
N ILE A 90 -13.24 -25.19 -4.03
CA ILE A 90 -12.96 -26.44 -3.30
C ILE A 90 -14.08 -26.68 -2.28
N LYS A 91 -14.43 -25.68 -1.47
CA LYS A 91 -15.53 -25.79 -0.50
C LYS A 91 -16.86 -26.11 -1.17
N GLN A 92 -17.14 -25.49 -2.32
CA GLN A 92 -18.33 -25.82 -3.12
C GLN A 92 -18.27 -27.25 -3.68
N ALA A 93 -17.09 -27.73 -4.10
CA ALA A 93 -16.92 -29.11 -4.56
C ALA A 93 -17.09 -30.12 -3.42
N GLU A 94 -16.62 -29.82 -2.21
CA GLU A 94 -16.81 -30.64 -1.01
C GLU A 94 -18.30 -30.77 -0.66
N ILE A 95 -19.05 -29.67 -0.68
CA ILE A 95 -20.50 -29.69 -0.45
C ILE A 95 -21.20 -30.55 -1.51
N ARG A 96 -20.83 -30.41 -2.79
CA ARG A 96 -21.39 -31.24 -3.87
C ARG A 96 -21.05 -32.71 -3.69
N LEU A 97 -19.85 -33.04 -3.22
CA LEU A 97 -19.47 -34.42 -2.90
C LEU A 97 -20.33 -34.96 -1.76
N GLN A 98 -20.55 -34.20 -0.69
CA GLN A 98 -21.43 -34.60 0.42
C GLN A 98 -22.87 -34.86 -0.06
N THR A 99 -23.42 -34.02 -0.94
CA THR A 99 -24.74 -34.26 -1.52
C THR A 99 -24.76 -35.53 -2.38
N LEU A 100 -23.70 -35.75 -3.17
CA LEU A 100 -23.58 -36.94 -4.00
C LEU A 100 -23.40 -38.22 -3.15
N ASP A 101 -22.67 -38.14 -2.03
CA ASP A 101 -22.54 -39.23 -1.06
C ASP A 101 -23.91 -39.64 -0.50
N ALA A 102 -24.72 -38.67 -0.08
CA ALA A 102 -26.07 -38.92 0.41
C ALA A 102 -26.96 -39.59 -0.68
N SER A 103 -26.86 -39.13 -1.93
CA SER A 103 -27.58 -39.74 -3.05
C SER A 103 -27.09 -41.17 -3.36
N ILE A 104 -25.78 -41.43 -3.24
CA ILE A 104 -25.20 -42.77 -3.40
C ILE A 104 -25.69 -43.69 -2.29
N GLU A 105 -25.77 -43.22 -1.04
CA GLU A 105 -26.28 -43.99 0.09
C GLU A 105 -27.75 -44.37 -0.12
N GLU A 106 -28.59 -43.42 -0.58
CA GLU A 106 -29.99 -43.68 -0.93
C GLU A 106 -30.11 -44.73 -2.05
N ARG A 107 -29.33 -44.57 -3.14
CA ARG A 107 -29.29 -45.51 -4.26
C ARG A 107 -28.79 -46.89 -3.85
N ASP A 108 -27.81 -46.97 -2.97
CA ASP A 108 -27.27 -48.22 -2.43
C ASP A 108 -28.34 -49.00 -1.65
N ASN A 109 -29.10 -48.30 -0.80
CA ASN A 109 -30.21 -48.88 -0.05
C ASN A 109 -31.36 -49.33 -0.97
N LYS A 110 -31.67 -48.54 -2.01
CA LYS A 110 -32.67 -48.93 -3.02
C LYS A 110 -32.24 -50.18 -3.79
N ILE A 111 -30.97 -50.26 -4.21
CA ILE A 111 -30.44 -51.40 -4.93
C ILE A 111 -30.43 -52.67 -4.07
N LYS A 112 -30.13 -52.59 -2.76
CA LYS A 112 -30.25 -53.74 -1.84
C LYS A 112 -31.64 -54.37 -1.89
N SER A 113 -32.68 -53.54 -1.85
CA SER A 113 -34.07 -53.99 -1.97
C SER A 113 -34.38 -54.57 -3.37
N GLN A 114 -33.90 -53.92 -4.43
CA GLN A 114 -34.06 -54.39 -5.81
C GLN A 114 -33.30 -55.69 -6.09
N TYR A 115 -32.21 -55.99 -5.36
CA TYR A 115 -31.41 -57.19 -5.55
C TYR A 115 -32.21 -58.47 -5.27
N VAL A 116 -33.11 -58.43 -4.29
CA VAL A 116 -34.04 -59.53 -3.99
C VAL A 116 -35.00 -59.77 -5.15
N ILE A 117 -35.54 -58.68 -5.71
CA ILE A 117 -36.43 -58.72 -6.88
C ILE A 117 -35.67 -59.25 -8.10
N LEU A 118 -34.46 -58.74 -8.36
CA LEU A 118 -33.59 -59.17 -9.44
C LEU A 118 -33.31 -60.67 -9.36
N ALA A 119 -32.88 -61.17 -8.19
CA ALA A 119 -32.61 -62.59 -7.97
C ALA A 119 -33.86 -63.46 -8.20
N ALA A 120 -35.04 -62.99 -7.77
CA ALA A 120 -36.30 -63.68 -8.02
C ALA A 120 -36.67 -63.71 -9.51
N LYS A 121 -36.53 -62.57 -10.21
CA LYS A 121 -36.84 -62.44 -11.64
C LYS A 121 -35.90 -63.23 -12.54
N VAL A 122 -34.59 -63.20 -12.26
CA VAL A 122 -33.60 -64.03 -12.96
C VAL A 122 -33.92 -65.52 -12.80
N ARG A 123 -34.27 -65.94 -11.57
CA ARG A 123 -34.66 -67.33 -11.28
C ARG A 123 -35.93 -67.73 -12.05
N ASP A 124 -36.93 -66.86 -12.08
CA ASP A 124 -38.20 -67.12 -12.77
C ASP A 124 -38.02 -67.16 -14.29
N LEU A 125 -37.25 -66.23 -14.86
CA LEU A 125 -36.87 -66.23 -16.26
C LEU A 125 -36.09 -67.51 -16.65
N TYR A 126 -35.15 -67.96 -15.81
CA TYR A 126 -34.41 -69.20 -16.01
C TYR A 126 -35.31 -70.44 -15.98
N LYS A 127 -36.21 -70.54 -15.00
CA LYS A 127 -37.17 -71.65 -14.90
C LYS A 127 -38.07 -71.69 -16.13
N ARG A 128 -38.69 -70.56 -16.48
CA ARG A 128 -39.58 -70.43 -17.64
C ARG A 128 -38.87 -70.75 -18.94
N GLY A 129 -37.65 -70.26 -19.14
CA GLY A 129 -36.86 -70.54 -20.34
C GLY A 129 -36.54 -72.03 -20.54
N ARG A 130 -36.53 -72.83 -19.45
CA ARG A 130 -36.24 -74.26 -19.49
C ARG A 130 -37.48 -75.15 -19.52
N SER A 131 -38.60 -74.71 -18.93
CA SER A 131 -39.84 -75.48 -18.82
C SER A 131 -40.89 -75.12 -19.87
N PHE A 132 -40.73 -74.01 -20.59
CA PHE A 132 -41.68 -73.57 -21.60
C PHE A 132 -41.55 -74.40 -22.88
N SER A 133 -42.65 -75.04 -23.28
CA SER A 133 -42.77 -75.74 -24.56
C SER A 133 -43.90 -75.10 -25.38
N PRO A 134 -43.59 -74.43 -26.50
CA PRO A 134 -44.60 -73.88 -27.40
C PRO A 134 -45.56 -74.96 -27.92
N PHE A 135 -45.06 -76.19 -28.09
CA PHE A 135 -45.85 -77.33 -28.53
C PHE A 135 -46.89 -77.76 -27.48
N LEU A 136 -46.51 -77.84 -26.20
CA LEU A 136 -47.47 -78.15 -25.14
C LEU A 136 -48.56 -77.07 -25.03
N MET A 137 -48.17 -75.81 -25.22
CA MET A 137 -49.11 -74.68 -25.21
C MET A 137 -50.09 -74.72 -26.39
N PHE A 138 -49.59 -75.09 -27.58
CA PHE A 138 -50.41 -75.35 -28.77
C PHE A 138 -51.44 -76.45 -28.51
N VAL A 139 -51.02 -77.59 -27.95
CA VAL A 139 -51.90 -78.73 -27.65
C VAL A 139 -52.95 -78.41 -26.57
N SER A 140 -52.62 -77.54 -25.61
CA SER A 140 -53.56 -77.13 -24.54
C SER A 140 -54.53 -76.01 -24.92
N SER A 141 -54.38 -75.40 -26.10
CA SER A 141 -55.17 -74.22 -26.49
C SER A 141 -56.50 -74.59 -27.14
N SER A 142 -57.59 -73.94 -26.72
CA SER A 142 -58.96 -74.17 -27.19
C SER A 142 -59.27 -73.59 -28.57
N ASN A 143 -58.53 -72.56 -29.00
CA ASN A 143 -58.61 -71.96 -30.33
C ASN A 143 -57.34 -71.14 -30.65
N ALA A 144 -57.19 -70.71 -31.91
CA ALA A 144 -56.04 -69.93 -32.38
C ALA A 144 -55.87 -68.57 -31.68
N GLY A 145 -56.98 -67.93 -31.26
CA GLY A 145 -56.96 -66.66 -30.53
C GLY A 145 -56.41 -66.80 -29.10
N ASP A 146 -56.73 -67.89 -28.41
CA ASP A 146 -56.23 -68.21 -27.08
C ASP A 146 -54.73 -68.53 -27.10
N LEU A 147 -54.28 -69.28 -28.10
CA LEU A 147 -52.86 -69.54 -28.33
C LEU A 147 -52.08 -68.25 -28.58
N THR A 148 -52.57 -67.40 -29.48
CA THR A 148 -51.91 -66.15 -29.85
C THR A 148 -51.80 -65.20 -28.67
N ARG A 149 -52.89 -65.04 -27.89
CA ARG A 149 -52.88 -64.24 -26.65
C ARG A 149 -51.93 -64.79 -25.61
N GLY A 150 -51.93 -66.11 -25.41
CA GLY A 150 -51.06 -66.74 -24.42
C GLY A 150 -49.57 -66.62 -24.78
N LEU A 151 -49.21 -66.83 -26.04
CA LEU A 151 -47.84 -66.64 -26.52
C LEU A 151 -47.41 -65.17 -26.42
N ALA A 152 -48.27 -64.23 -26.81
CA ALA A 152 -48.01 -62.80 -26.70
C ALA A 152 -47.82 -62.36 -25.23
N TYR A 153 -48.66 -62.85 -24.32
CA TYR A 153 -48.54 -62.58 -22.88
C TYR A 153 -47.20 -63.10 -22.32
N LYS A 154 -46.80 -64.32 -22.67
CA LYS A 154 -45.52 -64.89 -22.21
C LYS A 154 -44.32 -64.13 -22.78
N SER A 155 -44.38 -63.72 -24.05
CA SER A 155 -43.33 -62.89 -24.65
C SER A 155 -43.24 -61.53 -23.96
N ALA A 156 -44.37 -60.85 -23.76
CA ALA A 156 -44.43 -59.55 -23.11
C ALA A 156 -43.84 -59.58 -21.69
N VAL A 157 -44.20 -60.59 -20.88
CA VAL A 157 -43.65 -60.74 -19.52
C VAL A 157 -42.16 -61.05 -19.54
N ALA A 158 -41.68 -61.88 -20.47
CA ALA A 158 -40.26 -62.17 -20.60
C ALA A 158 -39.45 -60.93 -21.01
N ASP A 159 -40.01 -60.07 -21.87
CA ASP A 159 -39.38 -58.82 -22.29
C ASP A 159 -39.41 -57.77 -21.18
N GLU A 160 -40.48 -57.69 -20.39
CA GLU A 160 -40.53 -56.86 -19.17
C GLU A 160 -39.49 -57.29 -18.13
N ASP A 161 -39.38 -58.60 -17.86
CA ASP A 161 -38.38 -59.15 -16.92
C ASP A 161 -36.95 -58.86 -17.41
N LYS A 162 -36.66 -59.02 -18.71
CA LYS A 162 -35.36 -58.64 -19.30
C LYS A 162 -35.09 -57.15 -19.14
N ASN A 163 -36.07 -56.29 -19.43
CA ASN A 163 -35.93 -54.85 -19.29
C ASN A 163 -35.62 -54.45 -17.84
N LEU A 164 -36.33 -55.06 -16.88
CA LEU A 164 -36.08 -54.86 -15.45
C LEU A 164 -34.68 -55.31 -15.03
N ILE A 165 -34.24 -56.49 -15.48
CA ILE A 165 -32.88 -57.01 -15.22
C ILE A 165 -31.82 -56.06 -15.78
N VAL A 166 -31.97 -55.62 -17.03
CA VAL A 166 -31.04 -54.70 -17.68
C VAL A 166 -30.98 -53.36 -16.95
N ASN A 167 -32.13 -52.81 -16.54
CA ASN A 167 -32.18 -51.53 -15.85
C ASN A 167 -31.52 -51.60 -14.46
N ILE A 168 -31.84 -52.62 -13.65
CA ILE A 168 -31.20 -52.81 -12.33
C ILE A 168 -29.69 -53.04 -12.48
N THR A 169 -29.26 -53.83 -13.48
CA THR A 169 -27.84 -54.07 -13.74
C THR A 169 -27.10 -52.79 -14.14
N LYS A 170 -27.71 -51.95 -14.99
CA LYS A 170 -27.19 -50.62 -15.32
C LYS A 170 -27.09 -49.72 -14.09
N ASP A 171 -28.08 -49.74 -13.21
CA ASP A 171 -28.07 -48.98 -11.96
C ASP A 171 -26.94 -49.42 -11.03
N ILE A 172 -26.68 -50.73 -10.93
CA ILE A 172 -25.55 -51.29 -10.15
C ILE A 172 -24.21 -50.82 -10.72
N LEU A 173 -24.01 -50.96 -12.03
CA LEU A 173 -22.75 -50.57 -12.68
C LEU A 173 -22.49 -49.06 -12.57
N SER A 174 -23.54 -48.25 -12.73
CA SER A 174 -23.42 -46.79 -12.58
C SER A 174 -23.09 -46.41 -11.13
N LEU A 175 -23.73 -47.04 -10.14
CA LEU A 175 -23.45 -46.80 -8.72
C LEU A 175 -22.00 -47.15 -8.36
N GLU A 176 -21.48 -48.28 -8.84
CA GLU A 176 -20.08 -48.66 -8.59
C GLU A 176 -19.10 -47.67 -9.22
N SER A 177 -19.37 -47.23 -10.45
CA SER A 177 -18.60 -46.17 -11.12
C SER A 177 -18.62 -44.87 -10.31
N ASP A 178 -19.79 -44.45 -9.83
CA ASP A 178 -19.95 -43.19 -9.09
C ASP A 178 -19.22 -43.23 -7.75
N LYS A 179 -19.26 -44.35 -7.02
CA LYS A 179 -18.48 -44.57 -5.79
C LYS A 179 -16.99 -44.40 -6.02
N LYS A 180 -16.43 -45.05 -7.06
CA LYS A 180 -15.00 -44.92 -7.42
C LYS A 180 -14.63 -43.48 -7.79
N LYS A 181 -15.50 -42.76 -8.51
CA LYS A 181 -15.27 -41.36 -8.90
C LYS A 181 -15.24 -40.43 -7.69
N ILE A 182 -16.15 -40.59 -6.71
CA ILE A 182 -16.13 -39.78 -5.48
C ILE A 182 -14.82 -39.95 -4.73
N GLU A 183 -14.38 -41.19 -4.52
CA GLU A 183 -13.16 -41.48 -3.77
C GLU A 183 -11.94 -40.83 -4.45
N SER A 184 -11.82 -40.99 -5.78
CA SER A 184 -10.77 -40.32 -6.55
C SER A 184 -10.84 -38.79 -6.47
N ASN A 185 -12.03 -38.21 -6.48
CA ASN A 185 -12.21 -36.76 -6.43
C ASN A 185 -11.85 -36.20 -5.04
N ARG A 186 -12.17 -36.91 -3.95
CA ARG A 186 -11.76 -36.52 -2.58
C ARG A 186 -10.24 -36.48 -2.45
N ILE A 187 -9.55 -37.51 -2.93
CA ILE A 187 -8.08 -37.57 -2.90
C ILE A 187 -7.48 -36.39 -3.68
N ARG A 188 -7.98 -36.13 -4.90
CA ARG A 188 -7.51 -35.01 -5.73
C ARG A 188 -7.74 -33.65 -5.07
N LEU A 189 -8.91 -33.43 -4.47
CA LEU A 189 -9.22 -32.17 -3.77
C LEU A 189 -8.29 -31.97 -2.56
N ALA A 190 -8.06 -33.00 -1.76
CA ALA A 190 -7.16 -32.93 -0.61
C ALA A 190 -5.71 -32.60 -1.04
N GLU A 191 -5.21 -33.20 -2.12
CA GLU A 191 -3.89 -32.88 -2.66
C GLU A 191 -3.80 -31.44 -3.19
N LEU A 192 -4.84 -30.96 -3.88
CA LEU A 192 -4.89 -29.60 -4.39
C LEU A 192 -4.91 -28.58 -3.25
N GLN A 193 -5.71 -28.82 -2.21
CA GLN A 193 -5.77 -27.99 -1.01
C GLN A 193 -4.39 -27.89 -0.34
N LYS A 194 -3.72 -29.04 -0.12
CA LYS A 194 -2.38 -29.07 0.48
C LYS A 194 -1.34 -28.30 -0.34
N LYS A 195 -1.36 -28.46 -1.68
CA LYS A 195 -0.45 -27.73 -2.57
C LYS A 195 -0.71 -26.22 -2.52
N LEU A 196 -1.97 -25.81 -2.51
CA LEU A 196 -2.38 -24.40 -2.43
C LEU A 196 -1.92 -23.75 -1.12
N ASP A 197 -2.17 -24.41 0.01
CA ASP A 197 -1.79 -23.89 1.33
C ASP A 197 -0.27 -23.80 1.50
N THR A 198 0.47 -24.80 1.00
CA THR A 198 1.94 -24.78 1.03
C THR A 198 2.51 -23.60 0.22
N GLN A 199 1.97 -23.35 -0.97
CA GLN A 199 2.41 -22.23 -1.81
C GLN A 199 2.06 -20.89 -1.17
N LYS A 200 0.88 -20.75 -0.57
CA LYS A 200 0.46 -19.55 0.14
C LYS A 200 1.42 -19.21 1.27
N ILE A 201 1.69 -20.17 2.16
CA ILE A 201 2.59 -19.97 3.31
C ILE A 201 4.00 -19.57 2.84
N PHE A 202 4.50 -20.21 1.78
CA PHE A 202 5.80 -19.87 1.20
C PHE A 202 5.87 -18.40 0.75
N PHE A 203 4.92 -17.96 -0.09
CA PHE A 203 4.92 -16.59 -0.59
C PHE A 203 4.68 -15.54 0.51
N GLU A 204 3.83 -15.83 1.49
CA GLU A 204 3.61 -14.95 2.64
C GLU A 204 4.91 -14.76 3.46
N LYS A 205 5.66 -15.83 3.70
CA LYS A 205 6.92 -15.79 4.43
C LYS A 205 8.00 -14.98 3.71
N GLU A 206 8.19 -15.23 2.41
CA GLU A 206 9.22 -14.53 1.62
C GLU A 206 8.97 -13.01 1.56
N ILE A 207 7.71 -12.60 1.43
CA ILE A 207 7.34 -11.18 1.37
C ILE A 207 7.48 -10.51 2.73
N ALA A 208 7.10 -11.21 3.80
CA ALA A 208 7.34 -10.71 5.16
C ALA A 208 8.85 -10.48 5.41
N GLY A 209 9.71 -11.40 4.95
CA GLY A 209 11.16 -11.25 5.00
C GLY A 209 11.66 -10.04 4.21
N SER A 210 11.22 -9.87 2.96
CA SER A 210 11.57 -8.72 2.12
C SER A 210 11.15 -7.39 2.75
N LYS A 211 9.92 -7.29 3.26
CA LYS A 211 9.42 -6.07 3.94
C LYS A 211 10.21 -5.75 5.20
N LYS A 212 10.52 -6.76 6.01
CA LYS A 212 11.35 -6.59 7.21
C LYS A 212 12.72 -6.02 6.84
N TRP A 213 13.36 -6.56 5.80
CA TRP A 213 14.65 -6.07 5.32
C TRP A 213 14.59 -4.61 4.82
N GLN A 214 13.53 -4.23 4.11
CA GLN A 214 13.32 -2.84 3.67
C GLN A 214 13.19 -1.88 4.86
N VAL A 215 12.46 -2.29 5.91
CA VAL A 215 12.34 -1.50 7.15
C VAL A 215 13.69 -1.38 7.87
N GLU A 216 14.45 -2.47 7.98
CA GLU A 216 15.79 -2.46 8.57
C GLU A 216 16.75 -1.52 7.83
N LEU A 217 16.76 -1.55 6.49
CA LEU A 217 17.54 -0.62 5.67
C LEU A 217 17.10 0.84 5.89
N SER A 218 15.79 1.10 5.87
CA SER A 218 15.24 2.44 6.11
C SER A 218 15.66 3.00 7.47
N ASN A 219 15.60 2.18 8.53
CA ASN A 219 16.00 2.60 9.87
C ASN A 219 17.50 2.92 9.95
N LYS A 220 18.35 2.13 9.28
CA LYS A 220 19.80 2.39 9.19
C LYS A 220 20.07 3.70 8.46
N ILE A 221 19.38 3.96 7.34
CA ILE A 221 19.51 5.22 6.59
C ILE A 221 19.15 6.40 7.49
N VAL A 222 18.01 6.35 8.20
CA VAL A 222 17.59 7.43 9.12
C VAL A 222 18.65 7.66 10.20
N ALA A 223 19.16 6.60 10.82
CA ALA A 223 20.18 6.70 11.86
C ALA A 223 21.49 7.32 11.36
N LEU A 224 21.96 6.92 10.16
CA LEU A 224 23.18 7.48 9.56
C LEU A 224 22.97 8.93 9.08
N SER A 225 21.82 9.24 8.50
CA SER A 225 21.47 10.61 8.08
C SER A 225 21.40 11.57 9.27
N ALA A 226 20.89 11.13 10.42
CA ALA A 226 20.90 11.91 11.65
C ALA A 226 22.35 12.23 12.10
N LYS A 227 23.25 11.25 12.06
CA LYS A 227 24.69 11.46 12.34
C LYS A 227 25.33 12.43 11.35
N GLN A 228 24.99 12.33 10.07
CA GLN A 228 25.48 13.24 9.03
C GLN A 228 24.99 14.68 9.25
N GLN A 229 23.71 14.87 9.60
CA GLN A 229 23.16 16.18 9.92
C GLN A 229 23.80 16.79 11.16
N GLN A 230 24.03 15.98 12.19
CA GLN A 230 24.74 16.41 13.40
C GLN A 230 26.16 16.87 13.07
N PHE A 231 26.89 16.13 12.24
CA PHE A 231 28.22 16.51 11.78
C PHE A 231 28.21 17.87 11.06
N VAL A 232 27.29 18.05 10.09
CA VAL A 232 27.16 19.32 9.35
C VAL A 232 26.81 20.46 10.30
N ALA A 233 25.88 20.26 11.24
CA ALA A 233 25.51 21.27 12.23
C ALA A 233 26.69 21.67 13.13
N GLN A 234 27.52 20.72 13.56
CA GLN A 234 28.73 20.98 14.34
C GLN A 234 29.76 21.77 13.53
N LYS A 235 30.00 21.39 12.27
CA LYS A 235 30.91 22.09 11.36
C LYS A 235 30.47 23.52 11.10
N LEU A 236 29.20 23.73 10.76
CA LEU A 236 28.64 25.08 10.57
C LEU A 236 28.65 25.90 11.86
N GLY A 237 28.37 25.28 13.01
CA GLY A 237 28.47 25.93 14.31
C GLY A 237 29.89 26.39 14.63
N SER A 238 30.91 25.64 14.22
CA SER A 238 32.32 25.99 14.43
C SER A 238 32.78 27.24 13.67
N LEU A 239 32.06 27.62 12.60
CA LEU A 239 32.35 28.84 11.84
C LEU A 239 31.96 30.12 12.59
N ASN A 240 31.21 30.01 13.70
CA ASN A 240 30.73 31.16 14.50
C ASN A 240 30.09 32.26 13.65
N LEU A 241 29.39 31.87 12.57
CA LEU A 241 28.75 32.81 11.68
C LEU A 241 27.60 33.54 12.39
N PRO A 242 27.49 34.87 12.23
CA PRO A 242 26.32 35.61 12.71
C PRO A 242 25.07 35.05 12.05
N THR A 243 24.26 34.29 12.80
CA THR A 243 23.04 33.70 12.27
C THR A 243 21.90 34.71 12.19
N SER A 244 22.00 35.82 12.93
CA SER A 244 21.10 36.95 12.91
C SER A 244 21.80 38.24 13.37
N LEU A 245 21.26 39.40 12.96
CA LEU A 245 21.67 40.72 13.42
C LEU A 245 21.54 40.89 14.94
N GLY A 246 20.60 40.18 15.56
CA GLY A 246 20.19 40.50 16.94
C GLY A 246 19.89 41.99 17.10
N GLY A 247 20.16 42.54 18.29
CA GLY A 247 20.13 43.99 18.56
C GLY A 247 21.49 44.68 18.40
N GLY A 248 22.40 44.12 17.60
CA GLY A 248 23.75 44.62 17.39
C GLY A 248 23.87 45.66 16.26
N ASN A 249 25.09 46.13 16.03
CA ASN A 249 25.38 47.08 14.96
C ASN A 249 25.23 46.41 13.57
N LEU A 250 24.60 47.10 12.62
CA LEU A 250 24.44 46.65 11.23
C LEU A 250 25.81 46.44 10.55
N SER A 251 26.26 45.18 10.46
CA SER A 251 27.48 44.81 9.76
C SER A 251 27.24 43.60 8.85
N CYS A 252 27.43 43.79 7.54
CA CYS A 252 27.44 42.69 6.59
C CYS A 252 28.79 41.96 6.68
N THR A 253 28.75 40.65 6.94
CA THR A 253 29.94 39.80 6.88
C THR A 253 29.87 38.95 5.62
N ASP A 254 30.89 38.97 4.78
CA ASP A 254 30.99 38.08 3.62
C ASP A 254 31.54 36.72 4.07
N ASP A 255 30.70 35.70 4.01
CA ASP A 255 31.00 34.33 4.44
C ASP A 255 31.28 33.37 3.27
N ARG A 256 31.29 33.88 2.02
CA ARG A 256 31.44 33.06 0.80
C ARG A 256 32.78 32.33 0.67
N ASN A 257 33.80 32.84 1.36
CA ASN A 257 35.15 32.29 1.33
C ASN A 257 35.46 31.40 2.54
N LEU A 258 34.48 31.16 3.43
CA LEU A 258 34.68 30.31 4.60
C LEU A 258 34.48 28.84 4.23
N ASP A 259 35.48 28.03 4.55
CA ASP A 259 35.43 26.59 4.38
C ASP A 259 34.78 25.95 5.63
N PRO A 260 33.60 25.31 5.50
CA PRO A 260 32.97 24.62 6.62
C PRO A 260 33.71 23.35 7.05
N GLY A 261 34.81 22.97 6.39
CA GLY A 261 35.61 21.81 6.74
C GLY A 261 34.92 20.49 6.40
N PHE A 262 34.04 20.52 5.39
CA PHE A 262 33.45 19.33 4.78
C PHE A 262 33.22 19.46 3.28
N SER A 263 33.39 18.37 2.52
CA SER A 263 33.14 18.32 1.07
C SER A 263 32.58 16.95 0.64
N ASN A 264 32.00 16.77 -0.56
CA ASN A 264 31.48 17.79 -1.47
C ASN A 264 30.23 18.47 -0.88
N ALA A 265 30.09 19.77 -1.05
CA ALA A 265 28.98 20.55 -0.51
C ALA A 265 28.43 21.55 -1.55
N PHE A 266 27.14 21.88 -1.41
CA PHE A 266 26.55 23.02 -2.10
C PHE A 266 26.34 24.15 -1.09
N ALA A 267 26.79 25.35 -1.45
CA ALA A 267 26.57 26.55 -0.65
C ALA A 267 25.55 27.45 -1.33
N PHE A 268 24.60 27.96 -0.54
CA PHE A 268 23.62 28.95 -0.97
C PHE A 268 23.88 30.23 -0.19
N TYR A 269 23.98 31.34 -0.91
CA TYR A 269 24.27 32.65 -0.33
C TYR A 269 23.09 33.59 -0.55
N THR A 270 22.84 34.45 0.44
CA THR A 270 21.79 35.47 0.40
C THR A 270 22.41 36.83 0.69
N TYR A 271 21.96 37.87 -0.01
CA TYR A 271 22.34 39.25 0.30
C TYR A 271 21.38 39.85 1.34
N GLY A 272 21.92 40.62 2.28
CA GLY A 272 21.17 41.23 3.38
C GLY A 272 21.51 40.58 4.73
N ILE A 273 21.00 41.15 5.82
CA ILE A 273 21.27 40.63 7.15
C ILE A 273 20.01 39.91 7.67
N PRO A 274 19.99 38.57 7.67
CA PRO A 274 18.78 37.82 8.01
C PRO A 274 18.52 37.92 9.51
N HIS A 275 17.44 38.55 9.94
CA HIS A 275 17.13 38.62 11.37
C HIS A 275 16.64 37.27 11.95
N ARG A 276 16.32 36.28 11.09
CA ARG A 276 15.72 34.96 11.44
C ARG A 276 14.48 35.04 12.36
N VAL A 277 13.91 36.22 12.50
CA VAL A 277 12.72 36.54 13.28
C VAL A 277 11.79 37.33 12.37
N GLY A 278 10.52 36.98 12.39
CA GLY A 278 9.48 37.66 11.60
C GLY A 278 9.35 37.16 10.17
N MET A 279 8.64 37.95 9.37
CA MET A 279 8.27 37.59 8.00
C MET A 279 9.30 38.10 6.99
N SER A 280 9.78 37.22 6.10
CA SER A 280 10.56 37.63 4.93
C SER A 280 9.66 38.25 3.88
N GLN A 281 9.87 39.52 3.54
CA GLN A 281 9.09 40.24 2.53
C GLN A 281 9.13 39.53 1.16
N TYR A 282 10.33 39.22 0.66
CA TYR A 282 10.50 38.46 -0.60
C TYR A 282 9.99 37.02 -0.50
N GLY A 283 10.09 36.40 0.67
CA GLY A 283 9.51 35.08 0.89
C GLY A 283 7.98 35.08 0.86
N ALA A 284 7.34 36.13 1.40
CA ALA A 284 5.90 36.36 1.28
C ALA A 284 5.48 36.61 -0.18
N TYR A 285 6.25 37.42 -0.93
CA TYR A 285 6.07 37.60 -2.36
C TYR A 285 6.12 36.28 -3.15
N GLY A 286 7.13 35.45 -2.89
CA GLY A 286 7.27 34.14 -3.53
C GLY A 286 6.11 33.19 -3.23
N ARG A 287 5.66 33.14 -1.96
CA ARG A 287 4.49 32.34 -1.54
C ARG A 287 3.20 32.84 -2.17
N ALA A 288 3.01 34.15 -2.24
CA ALA A 288 1.84 34.74 -2.89
C ALA A 288 1.80 34.45 -4.40
N ASN A 289 2.95 34.53 -5.08
CA ASN A 289 3.07 34.11 -6.49
C ASN A 289 2.80 32.61 -6.70
N ALA A 290 3.06 31.79 -5.69
CA ALA A 290 2.69 30.37 -5.69
C ALA A 290 1.20 30.13 -5.36
N GLY A 291 0.38 31.19 -5.24
CA GLY A 291 -1.06 31.12 -5.01
C GLY A 291 -1.47 30.93 -3.54
N GLN A 292 -0.56 31.10 -2.58
CA GLN A 292 -0.91 31.03 -1.15
C GLN A 292 -1.70 32.27 -0.71
N THR A 293 -2.70 32.06 0.16
CA THR A 293 -3.46 33.15 0.78
C THR A 293 -2.62 33.87 1.83
N TYR A 294 -3.01 35.09 2.22
CA TYR A 294 -2.31 35.84 3.27
C TYR A 294 -2.23 35.05 4.60
N ASP A 295 -3.27 34.29 4.96
CA ASP A 295 -3.29 33.47 6.17
C ASP A 295 -2.25 32.35 6.11
N GLN A 296 -2.16 31.65 4.98
CA GLN A 296 -1.14 30.62 4.76
C GLN A 296 0.28 31.20 4.81
N ILE A 297 0.45 32.41 4.28
CA ILE A 297 1.72 33.14 4.33
C ILE A 297 2.05 33.47 5.80
N LEU A 298 1.14 34.10 6.54
CA LEU A 298 1.38 34.47 7.94
C LEU A 298 1.68 33.26 8.82
N ARG A 299 0.93 32.16 8.68
CA ARG A 299 1.15 30.91 9.43
C ARG A 299 2.47 30.23 9.08
N ALA A 300 3.07 30.54 7.93
CA ALA A 300 4.41 30.05 7.59
C ALA A 300 5.53 30.81 8.31
N TYR A 301 5.27 32.03 8.80
CA TYR A 301 6.27 32.88 9.48
C TYR A 301 6.00 33.08 10.98
N PHE A 302 4.75 32.97 11.40
CA PHE A 302 4.31 33.25 12.76
C PHE A 302 3.49 32.08 13.30
N ASN A 303 3.73 31.73 14.56
CA ASN A 303 2.88 30.80 15.30
C ASN A 303 1.87 31.60 16.12
N PHE A 304 0.61 31.61 15.69
CA PHE A 304 -0.48 32.31 16.36
C PHE A 304 -1.79 31.52 16.23
N ASP A 305 -2.63 31.63 17.26
CA ASP A 305 -3.90 30.93 17.32
C ASP A 305 -4.95 31.65 16.46
N ASP A 306 -5.21 32.92 16.77
CA ASP A 306 -6.30 33.71 16.19
C ASP A 306 -5.92 35.17 15.87
N TYR A 307 -6.71 35.80 15.00
CA TYR A 307 -6.64 37.23 14.72
C TYR A 307 -7.44 38.04 15.76
N GLN A 308 -6.92 39.20 16.16
CA GLN A 308 -7.61 40.13 17.05
C GLN A 308 -7.86 41.46 16.35
N ASP A 309 -9.08 41.98 16.47
CA ASP A 309 -9.40 43.34 16.02
C ASP A 309 -8.96 44.37 17.06
N ARG A 310 -8.09 45.28 16.64
CA ARG A 310 -7.55 46.40 17.41
C ARG A 310 -7.64 47.71 16.63
N SER A 311 -8.55 47.80 15.66
CA SER A 311 -8.75 48.98 14.78
C SER A 311 -8.99 50.29 15.54
N GLY A 312 -9.53 50.23 16.76
CA GLY A 312 -9.77 51.39 17.62
C GLY A 312 -8.54 52.00 18.30
N VAL A 313 -7.34 51.43 18.11
CA VAL A 313 -6.10 51.94 18.72
C VAL A 313 -5.56 53.14 17.93
N THR A 314 -5.14 54.19 18.63
CA THR A 314 -4.45 55.34 18.06
C THR A 314 -2.94 55.11 18.07
N ILE A 315 -2.29 55.28 16.92
CA ILE A 315 -0.83 55.20 16.77
C ILE A 315 -0.27 56.61 16.65
N LYS A 316 0.83 56.87 17.38
CA LYS A 316 1.61 58.10 17.31
C LYS A 316 2.92 57.81 16.59
N VAL A 317 3.27 58.60 15.59
CA VAL A 317 4.54 58.47 14.85
C VAL A 317 5.45 59.63 15.20
N ASN A 318 6.73 59.34 15.43
CA ASN A 318 7.76 60.30 15.80
C ASN A 318 8.87 60.44 14.73
N ASP A 319 9.61 61.53 14.82
CA ASP A 319 10.76 61.87 13.98
C ASP A 319 12.11 61.36 14.53
N GLY A 320 12.11 60.59 15.62
CA GLY A 320 13.31 60.01 16.24
C GLY A 320 13.78 58.73 15.57
N ASN A 321 14.68 57.99 16.25
CA ASN A 321 15.22 56.70 15.80
C ASN A 321 14.80 55.54 16.71
N GLY A 322 13.71 55.70 17.48
CA GLY A 322 13.25 54.69 18.42
C GLY A 322 11.84 54.91 18.94
N ILE A 323 11.38 53.95 19.74
CA ILE A 323 10.07 53.99 20.39
C ILE A 323 10.06 55.07 21.48
N GLY A 324 9.07 55.95 21.48
CA GLY A 324 8.92 57.04 22.44
C GLY A 324 10.00 58.11 22.37
N GLN A 325 10.82 58.11 21.31
CA GLN A 325 11.91 59.07 21.13
C GLN A 325 11.52 60.15 20.12
N GLY A 326 11.95 61.40 20.34
CA GLY A 326 11.65 62.50 19.42
C GLY A 326 10.25 63.09 19.57
N SER A 327 9.87 63.94 18.63
CA SER A 327 8.60 64.65 18.62
C SER A 327 7.56 63.89 17.81
N VAL A 328 6.31 63.89 18.27
CA VAL A 328 5.20 63.28 17.51
C VAL A 328 4.89 64.15 16.30
N ILE A 329 5.04 63.59 15.11
CA ILE A 329 4.80 64.26 13.82
C ILE A 329 3.47 63.85 13.18
N TRP A 330 2.90 62.73 13.61
CA TRP A 330 1.61 62.24 13.12
C TRP A 330 0.89 61.43 14.20
N SER A 331 -0.44 61.49 14.23
CA SER A 331 -1.28 60.70 15.12
C SER A 331 -2.60 60.38 14.42
N GLY A 332 -3.01 59.12 14.45
CA GLY A 332 -4.24 58.66 13.82
C GLY A 332 -4.62 57.26 14.27
N ASN A 333 -5.74 56.75 13.78
CA ASN A 333 -6.13 55.37 14.06
C ASN A 333 -5.18 54.38 13.36
N LEU A 334 -5.20 53.13 13.82
CA LEU A 334 -4.33 52.06 13.30
C LEU A 334 -4.51 51.81 11.79
N GLU A 335 -5.72 51.97 11.25
CA GLU A 335 -6.00 51.73 9.83
C GLU A 335 -5.41 52.82 8.93
N ASP A 336 -5.43 54.07 9.37
CA ASP A 336 -4.79 55.17 8.65
C ASP A 336 -3.27 55.10 8.75
N TYR A 337 -2.74 54.61 9.88
CA TYR A 337 -1.31 54.34 10.03
C TYR A 337 -0.83 53.32 8.99
N VAL A 338 -1.54 52.20 8.83
CA VAL A 338 -1.13 51.11 7.93
C VAL A 338 -1.12 51.53 6.46
N LYS A 339 -2.01 52.43 6.05
CA LYS A 339 -2.05 52.97 4.67
C LYS A 339 -0.79 53.77 4.32
N GLN A 340 -0.05 54.24 5.31
CA GLN A 340 1.14 55.05 5.15
C GLN A 340 2.45 54.26 5.28
N ILE A 341 2.37 52.93 5.40
CA ILE A 341 3.53 52.04 5.40
C ILE A 341 4.05 51.87 3.98
N TYR A 342 5.35 52.11 3.79
CA TYR A 342 6.01 52.14 2.48
C TYR A 342 7.21 51.18 2.39
N GLU A 343 7.01 49.92 2.81
CA GLU A 343 8.10 48.92 2.89
C GLU A 343 8.16 47.98 1.68
N ILE A 344 7.01 47.66 1.07
CA ILE A 344 6.93 46.81 -0.13
C ILE A 344 6.23 47.53 -1.29
N PRO A 345 6.54 47.19 -2.56
CA PRO A 345 5.89 47.79 -3.73
C PRO A 345 4.39 47.45 -3.80
N ALA A 346 3.57 48.44 -4.10
CA ALA A 346 2.12 48.25 -4.30
C ALA A 346 1.77 47.34 -5.51
N SER A 347 2.74 47.05 -6.39
CA SER A 347 2.59 46.13 -7.53
C SER A 347 2.70 44.65 -7.15
N TRP A 348 3.01 44.34 -5.89
CA TRP A 348 3.09 42.96 -5.42
C TRP A 348 1.71 42.30 -5.32
N PRO A 349 1.62 40.96 -5.36
CA PRO A 349 0.35 40.25 -5.24
C PRO A 349 -0.42 40.63 -3.97
N GLY A 350 -1.76 40.70 -4.07
CA GLY A 350 -2.63 41.14 -2.96
C GLY A 350 -2.39 40.38 -1.65
N ALA A 351 -2.21 39.05 -1.71
CA ALA A 351 -1.94 38.25 -0.53
C ALA A 351 -0.64 38.63 0.21
N ALA A 352 0.39 39.09 -0.51
CA ALA A 352 1.62 39.59 0.10
C ALA A 352 1.42 40.97 0.74
N LEU A 353 0.63 41.84 0.11
CA LEU A 353 0.25 43.15 0.65
C LEU A 353 -0.57 43.01 1.94
N GLU A 354 -1.54 42.09 1.95
CA GLU A 354 -2.38 41.78 3.11
C GLU A 354 -1.56 41.22 4.27
N ALA A 355 -0.67 40.25 3.99
CA ALA A 355 0.22 39.70 5.01
C ALA A 355 1.15 40.78 5.61
N GLN A 356 1.71 41.67 4.78
CA GLN A 356 2.54 42.79 5.24
C GLN A 356 1.73 43.75 6.11
N ALA A 357 0.52 44.11 5.69
CA ALA A 357 -0.34 45.02 6.44
C ALA A 357 -0.70 44.46 7.82
N ILE A 358 -0.96 43.16 7.94
CA ILE A 358 -1.23 42.49 9.22
C ILE A 358 0.04 42.47 10.09
N ALA A 359 1.18 42.08 9.51
CA ALA A 359 2.46 42.07 10.23
C ALA A 359 2.84 43.47 10.75
N ALA A 360 2.62 44.52 9.95
CA ALA A 360 2.85 45.91 10.33
C ALA A 360 1.96 46.35 11.50
N ARG A 361 0.65 46.01 11.49
CA ARG A 361 -0.26 46.27 12.63
C ARG A 361 0.25 45.62 13.91
N SER A 362 0.54 44.32 13.84
CA SER A 362 1.00 43.55 14.99
C SER A 362 2.30 44.10 15.56
N TYR A 363 3.24 44.49 14.67
CA TYR A 363 4.50 45.10 15.08
C TYR A 363 4.27 46.44 15.79
N ALA A 364 3.53 47.36 15.18
CA ALA A 364 3.26 48.68 15.74
C ALA A 364 2.58 48.58 17.12
N LEU A 365 1.57 47.70 17.26
CA LEU A 365 0.89 47.47 18.54
C LEU A 365 1.83 46.88 19.60
N ALA A 366 2.66 45.91 19.23
CA ALA A 366 3.58 45.26 20.15
C ALA A 366 4.65 46.23 20.68
N VAL A 367 5.27 47.02 19.80
CA VAL A 367 6.38 47.90 20.18
C VAL A 367 5.93 49.18 20.87
N THR A 368 4.69 49.64 20.64
CA THR A 368 4.18 50.88 21.25
C THR A 368 3.38 50.66 22.52
N ASN A 369 3.28 49.40 23.01
CA ASN A 369 2.35 48.99 24.06
C ASN A 369 0.91 49.46 23.75
N ASN A 370 0.36 49.02 22.61
CA ASN A 370 -0.97 49.39 22.12
C ASN A 370 -1.17 50.92 21.95
N GLY A 371 -0.16 51.62 21.42
CA GLY A 371 -0.25 53.05 21.09
C GLY A 371 0.07 54.01 22.24
N GLU A 372 0.44 53.51 23.42
CA GLU A 372 0.88 54.35 24.54
C GLU A 372 2.15 55.14 24.20
N GLN A 373 3.10 54.51 23.51
CA GLN A 373 4.34 55.14 23.04
C GLN A 373 4.27 55.50 21.55
N SER A 374 5.16 56.37 21.09
CA SER A 374 5.28 56.70 19.66
C SER A 374 6.24 55.75 18.94
N ILE A 375 6.02 55.50 17.65
CA ILE A 375 6.92 54.69 16.78
C ILE A 375 7.66 55.59 15.80
N CYS A 376 8.93 55.31 15.50
CA CYS A 376 9.71 56.11 14.56
C CYS A 376 9.38 55.83 13.09
N ALA A 377 9.46 56.86 12.23
CA ALA A 377 9.02 56.79 10.83
C ALA A 377 10.04 56.19 9.83
N ASN A 378 11.16 55.64 10.31
CA ASN A 378 12.29 55.24 9.47
C ASN A 378 12.68 53.76 9.69
N GLN A 379 13.75 53.33 9.00
CA GLN A 379 14.24 51.94 9.01
C GLN A 379 14.61 51.38 10.40
N HIS A 380 14.74 52.22 11.43
CA HIS A 380 14.95 51.76 12.81
C HIS A 380 13.69 51.15 13.43
N CYS A 381 12.50 51.56 12.97
CA CYS A 381 11.22 50.99 13.40
C CYS A 381 10.45 50.47 12.19
N GLN A 382 9.70 51.34 11.52
CA GLN A 382 8.86 50.98 10.38
C GLN A 382 8.78 52.17 9.42
N VAL A 383 9.01 51.93 8.13
CA VAL A 383 9.10 53.00 7.14
C VAL A 383 7.72 53.59 6.86
N PHE A 384 7.52 54.82 7.34
CA PHE A 384 6.26 55.55 7.29
C PHE A 384 6.42 56.81 6.43
N LYS A 385 5.45 57.09 5.57
CA LYS A 385 5.41 58.31 4.73
C LYS A 385 4.10 59.06 4.91
N THR A 386 4.22 60.27 5.46
CA THR A 386 3.15 61.27 5.61
C THR A 386 2.53 61.71 4.30
#